data_AF-A0A9X6R8A9-F1
#
_entry.id   AF-A0A9X6R8A9-F1
#
_cell.length_a   1.000
_cell.length_b   1.000
_cell.length_c   1.000
_cell.angle_alpha   90.00
_cell.angle_beta   90.00
_cell.angle_gamma   90.00
#
_symmetry.space_group_name_H-M   'P 1'
#
loop_
_entity.id
_entity.type
_entity.pdbx_description
1 polymer ?
#
loop_
_entity_poly.entity_id
_entity_poly.type
_entity_poly.pdbx_seq_one_letter_code
_entity_poly.pdbx_strand_id
1 'polypeptide(L)'
;MSFSEMIRNEVLSWAGVSEKPHRFGGIEINYGKKELGHLHGDKLADLPFPKLKRDELVKQGLVKPHHVLPESGWISYYLMKESLSTAYLLLLQQLSEVERIVFILREVFSYEYEEIASIVDKSSVNCRKIFQRARKSMLEKPKQLKLSTEKMASYIEKFVSSLQCGDAEGMLEVLKTDAILKADGGGKVTTAINPIYSADRITRLFFGIVQRLTEEYNVDFKMVNGIPGVIVTINNKVTYVLSFAFEDEKISNIYMMVNPEKLMHLNVKI
;
A
#
# COMPACT_ATOMS: atom_id res chain seq x y z
N MET A 1 0.42 -14.38 3.17
CA MET A 1 1.60 -13.53 2.98
C MET A 1 2.05 -13.08 4.37
N SER A 2 3.31 -13.34 4.73
CA SER A 2 3.87 -12.86 5.99
C SER A 2 4.12 -11.34 5.93
N PHE A 3 4.27 -10.70 7.09
CA PHE A 3 4.49 -9.25 7.19
C PHE A 3 5.79 -8.81 6.50
N SER A 4 6.85 -9.61 6.68
CA SER A 4 8.13 -9.49 5.97
C SER A 4 7.97 -9.61 4.46
N GLU A 5 7.14 -10.53 3.95
CA GLU A 5 6.85 -10.64 2.51
C GLU A 5 6.11 -9.42 1.97
N MET A 6 5.19 -8.82 2.74
CA MET A 6 4.50 -7.59 2.34
C MET A 6 5.47 -6.41 2.26
N ILE A 7 6.29 -6.21 3.30
CA ILE A 7 7.32 -5.16 3.30
C ILE A 7 8.32 -5.40 2.17
N ARG A 8 8.77 -6.63 1.98
CA ARG A 8 9.70 -7.01 0.92
C ARG A 8 9.11 -6.72 -0.45
N ASN A 9 7.87 -7.14 -0.73
CA ASN A 9 7.23 -6.90 -2.02
C ASN A 9 7.01 -5.42 -2.29
N GLU A 10 6.60 -4.65 -1.27
CA GLU A 10 6.46 -3.20 -1.39
C GLU A 10 7.81 -2.55 -1.67
N VAL A 11 8.83 -2.84 -0.87
CA VAL A 11 10.16 -2.22 -0.98
C VAL A 11 10.87 -2.62 -2.28
N LEU A 12 10.69 -3.86 -2.75
CA LEU A 12 11.23 -4.32 -4.04
C LEU A 12 10.49 -3.73 -5.25
N SER A 13 9.27 -3.23 -5.07
CA SER A 13 8.57 -2.53 -6.16
C SER A 13 9.17 -1.16 -6.47
N TRP A 14 10.03 -0.64 -5.57
CA TRP A 14 10.64 0.68 -5.73
C TRP A 14 11.78 0.65 -6.75
N ALA A 15 11.75 1.56 -7.70
CA ALA A 15 12.80 1.67 -8.72
C ALA A 15 14.18 1.89 -8.08
N GLY A 16 15.18 1.09 -8.47
CA GLY A 16 16.54 1.17 -7.93
C GLY A 16 16.78 0.35 -6.66
N VAL A 17 15.72 -0.25 -6.09
CA VAL A 17 15.85 -1.25 -5.01
C VAL A 17 16.11 -2.63 -5.61
N SER A 18 17.04 -3.36 -4.99
CA SER A 18 17.37 -4.75 -5.33
C SER A 18 17.54 -5.57 -4.06
N GLU A 19 17.45 -6.88 -4.19
CA GLU A 19 17.81 -7.80 -3.12
C GLU A 19 18.95 -8.72 -3.50
N LYS A 20 19.69 -9.17 -2.49
CA LYS A 20 20.64 -10.28 -2.62
C LYS A 20 20.69 -11.07 -1.31
N PRO A 21 21.13 -12.34 -1.35
CA PRO A 21 21.36 -13.12 -0.13
C PRO A 21 22.38 -12.41 0.77
N HIS A 22 22.03 -12.28 2.06
CA HIS A 22 22.93 -11.68 3.04
C HIS A 22 23.93 -12.72 3.57
N ARG A 23 25.17 -12.30 3.84
CA ARG A 23 26.30 -13.17 4.23
C ARG A 23 26.09 -13.97 5.52
N PHE A 24 25.17 -13.54 6.39
CA PHE A 24 24.85 -14.20 7.67
C PHE A 24 23.48 -14.88 7.67
N GLY A 25 22.91 -15.13 6.47
CA GLY A 25 21.53 -15.55 6.31
C GLY A 25 20.59 -14.35 6.20
N GLY A 26 19.42 -14.58 5.58
CA GLY A 26 18.45 -13.53 5.31
C GLY A 26 18.59 -12.86 3.94
N ILE A 27 17.82 -11.80 3.74
CA ILE A 27 17.73 -11.05 2.49
C ILE A 27 18.23 -9.63 2.74
N GLU A 28 19.27 -9.24 2.02
CA GLU A 28 19.81 -7.88 2.03
C GLU A 28 19.06 -7.02 1.01
N ILE A 29 18.46 -5.93 1.48
CA ILE A 29 17.77 -4.96 0.63
C ILE A 29 18.72 -3.80 0.36
N ASN A 30 18.95 -3.54 -0.92
CA ASN A 30 19.90 -2.55 -1.41
C ASN A 30 19.16 -1.49 -2.23
N TYR A 31 19.59 -0.24 -2.12
CA TYR A 31 19.27 0.79 -3.10
C TYR A 31 20.57 1.22 -3.78
N GLY A 32 20.72 0.91 -5.07
CA GLY A 32 22.00 1.02 -5.76
C GLY A 32 23.09 0.16 -5.12
N LYS A 33 24.16 0.79 -4.59
CA LYS A 33 25.27 0.12 -3.90
C LYS A 33 25.14 0.12 -2.37
N LYS A 34 24.11 0.76 -1.81
CA LYS A 34 23.98 0.99 -0.37
C LYS A 34 22.97 0.01 0.22
N GLU A 35 23.36 -0.67 1.29
CA GLU A 35 22.48 -1.54 2.06
C GLU A 35 21.50 -0.68 2.88
N LEU A 36 20.21 -0.86 2.65
CA LEU A 36 19.13 -0.24 3.43
C LEU A 36 18.82 -1.03 4.71
N GLY A 37 19.20 -2.31 4.72
CA GLY A 37 19.03 -3.24 5.84
C GLY A 37 18.87 -4.66 5.33
N HIS A 38 18.75 -5.61 6.25
CA HIS A 38 18.52 -7.00 5.89
C HIS A 38 17.50 -7.68 6.81
N LEU A 39 16.75 -8.62 6.24
CA LEU A 39 15.66 -9.35 6.88
C LEU A 39 16.08 -10.80 7.16
N HIS A 40 15.97 -11.23 8.41
CA HIS A 40 16.16 -12.62 8.83
C HIS A 40 14.79 -13.30 8.97
N GLY A 41 14.26 -13.74 7.84
CA GLY A 41 12.91 -14.33 7.75
C GLY A 41 11.82 -13.33 8.17
N ASP A 42 10.83 -13.81 8.91
CA ASP A 42 9.64 -13.02 9.28
C ASP A 42 9.75 -12.29 10.63
N LYS A 43 10.88 -12.45 11.33
CA LYS A 43 10.96 -12.14 12.77
C LYS A 43 11.92 -11.01 13.11
N LEU A 44 12.86 -10.70 12.23
CA LEU A 44 13.96 -9.80 12.56
C LEU A 44 14.38 -9.00 11.33
N ALA A 45 14.46 -7.68 11.52
CA ALA A 45 15.04 -6.74 10.57
C ALA A 45 16.24 -6.07 11.23
N ASP A 46 17.39 -6.13 10.58
CA ASP A 46 18.58 -5.40 10.98
C ASP A 46 18.71 -4.16 10.10
N LEU A 47 18.76 -3.00 10.73
CA LEU A 47 18.68 -1.70 10.06
C LEU A 47 19.90 -0.84 10.40
N PRO A 48 20.57 -0.23 9.41
CA PRO A 48 21.68 0.68 9.63
C PRO A 48 21.19 2.09 10.00
N PHE A 49 21.77 2.67 11.06
CA PHE A 49 21.59 4.06 11.45
C PHE A 49 22.95 4.74 11.66
N PRO A 50 23.03 6.09 11.59
CA PRO A 50 24.16 6.81 12.17
C PRO A 50 24.31 6.47 13.66
N LYS A 51 25.53 6.20 14.14
CA LYS A 51 25.79 5.72 15.51
C LYS A 51 25.14 6.61 16.58
N LEU A 52 25.24 7.93 16.43
CA LEU A 52 24.60 8.90 17.33
C LEU A 52 23.08 8.73 17.41
N LYS A 53 22.42 8.46 16.27
CA LYS A 53 20.97 8.27 16.22
C LYS A 53 20.58 6.92 16.80
N ARG A 54 21.35 5.87 16.50
CA ARG A 54 21.18 4.56 17.11
C ARG A 54 21.24 4.64 18.64
N ASP A 55 22.24 5.33 19.19
CA ASP A 55 22.43 5.47 20.63
C ASP A 55 21.24 6.18 21.30
N GLU A 56 20.69 7.20 20.64
CA GLU A 56 19.48 7.88 21.09
C GLU A 56 18.27 6.93 21.14
N LEU A 57 18.03 6.17 20.06
CA LEU A 57 16.89 5.23 19.97
C LEU A 57 16.98 4.10 21.00
N VAL A 58 18.18 3.58 21.25
CA VAL A 58 18.44 2.57 22.29
C VAL A 58 18.19 3.16 23.68
N LYS A 59 18.67 4.39 23.94
CA LYS A 59 18.43 5.07 25.23
C LYS A 59 16.96 5.32 25.51
N GLN A 60 16.16 5.56 24.46
CA GLN A 60 14.70 5.72 24.55
C GLN A 60 13.95 4.37 24.66
N GLY A 61 14.64 3.24 24.57
CA GLY A 61 14.04 1.90 24.63
C GLY A 61 13.21 1.51 23.40
N LEU A 62 13.31 2.27 22.31
CA LEU A 62 12.53 2.05 21.08
C LEU A 62 13.07 0.89 20.24
N VAL A 63 14.37 0.64 20.33
CA VAL A 63 15.08 -0.40 19.57
C VAL A 63 16.15 -1.05 20.43
N LYS A 64 16.63 -2.23 20.01
CA LYS A 64 17.77 -2.91 20.64
C LYS A 64 19.03 -2.73 19.78
N PRO A 65 20.23 -2.65 20.40
CA PRO A 65 21.48 -2.74 19.67
C PRO A 65 21.53 -3.98 18.78
N HIS A 66 22.25 -3.91 17.66
CA HIS A 66 22.40 -5.04 16.77
C HIS A 66 22.96 -6.27 17.49
N HIS A 67 22.30 -7.41 17.33
CA HIS A 67 22.58 -8.62 18.10
C HIS A 67 23.98 -9.21 17.86
N VAL A 68 24.60 -8.96 16.70
CA VAL A 68 25.97 -9.40 16.38
C VAL A 68 27.00 -8.27 16.50
N LEU A 69 26.58 -7.02 16.29
CA LEU A 69 27.48 -5.85 16.18
C LEU A 69 26.95 -4.71 17.07
N PRO A 70 26.87 -4.92 18.40
CA PRO A 70 26.17 -4.01 19.31
C PRO A 70 26.82 -2.62 19.37
N GLU A 71 28.10 -2.51 19.03
CA GLU A 71 28.85 -1.26 19.03
C GLU A 71 28.78 -0.46 17.70
N SER A 72 28.08 -1.00 16.70
CA SER A 72 27.94 -0.39 15.38
C SER A 72 26.75 0.57 15.29
N GLY A 73 26.54 1.19 14.12
CA GLY A 73 25.31 1.96 13.86
C GLY A 73 24.06 1.10 13.66
N TRP A 74 24.20 -0.22 13.67
CA TRP A 74 23.10 -1.13 13.39
C TRP A 74 22.21 -1.36 14.61
N ILE A 75 20.93 -1.59 14.34
CA ILE A 75 19.95 -2.06 15.33
C ILE A 75 19.35 -3.38 14.89
N SER A 76 18.85 -4.15 15.87
CA SER A 76 18.04 -5.33 15.63
C SER A 76 16.60 -5.05 16.04
N TYR A 77 15.70 -5.11 15.07
CA TYR A 77 14.28 -4.88 15.26
C TYR A 77 13.50 -6.17 15.09
N TYR A 78 12.91 -6.66 16.18
CA TYR A 78 12.07 -7.85 16.15
C TYR A 78 10.69 -7.48 15.62
N LEU A 79 10.36 -8.03 14.45
CA LEU A 79 9.06 -7.86 13.82
C LEU A 79 8.03 -8.70 14.61
N MET A 80 7.37 -8.12 15.61
CA MET A 80 6.13 -8.72 16.10
C MET A 80 4.99 -8.33 15.15
N LYS A 81 3.99 -9.20 15.01
CA LYS A 81 2.79 -8.98 14.15
C LYS A 81 2.07 -7.64 14.40
N GLU A 82 2.40 -6.93 15.48
CA GLU A 82 1.77 -5.71 15.97
C GLU A 82 2.73 -4.50 16.05
N SER A 83 4.01 -4.64 15.66
CA SER A 83 5.05 -3.65 16.05
C SER A 83 5.14 -2.39 15.18
N LEU A 84 4.49 -2.35 14.01
CA LEU A 84 4.25 -1.09 13.30
C LEU A 84 2.75 -0.83 13.35
N SER A 85 2.33 0.20 14.09
CA SER A 85 0.90 0.44 14.27
C SER A 85 0.24 0.57 12.90
N THR A 86 -0.85 -0.16 12.67
CA THR A 86 -1.65 -0.07 11.43
C THR A 86 -1.94 1.39 11.08
N ALA A 87 -2.12 2.24 12.09
CA ALA A 87 -2.27 3.68 11.95
C ALA A 87 -1.07 4.35 11.24
N TYR A 88 0.17 4.00 11.59
CA TYR A 88 1.36 4.56 10.94
C TYR A 88 1.49 4.11 9.48
N LEU A 89 1.17 2.85 9.18
CA LEU A 89 1.13 2.35 7.80
C LEU A 89 0.07 3.05 6.96
N LEU A 90 -1.13 3.25 7.52
CA LEU A 90 -2.21 3.99 6.86
C LEU A 90 -1.82 5.45 6.60
N LEU A 91 -1.13 6.10 7.54
CA LEU A 91 -0.63 7.46 7.35
C LEU A 91 0.42 7.54 6.23
N LEU A 92 1.34 6.58 6.15
CA LEU A 92 2.32 6.51 5.06
C LEU A 92 1.66 6.27 3.69
N GLN A 93 0.55 5.52 3.64
CA GLN A 93 -0.21 5.30 2.40
C GLN A 93 -0.87 6.57 1.85
N GLN A 94 -1.12 7.58 2.70
CA GLN A 94 -1.69 8.87 2.27
C GLN A 94 -0.67 9.80 1.60
N LEU A 95 0.62 9.50 1.74
CA LEU A 95 1.69 10.23 1.06
C LEU A 95 1.83 9.75 -0.39
N SER A 96 2.10 10.68 -1.32
CA SER A 96 2.55 10.32 -2.66
C SER A 96 3.85 9.51 -2.60
N GLU A 97 4.14 8.75 -3.67
CA GLU A 97 5.32 7.87 -3.73
C GLU A 97 6.63 8.61 -3.34
N VAL A 98 6.84 9.80 -3.91
CA VAL A 98 8.02 10.62 -3.62
C VAL A 98 8.01 11.17 -2.19
N GLU A 99 6.86 11.59 -1.66
CA GLU A 99 6.76 12.04 -0.27
C GLU A 99 7.06 10.92 0.71
N ARG A 100 6.55 9.72 0.44
CA ARG A 100 6.79 8.54 1.28
C ARG A 100 8.27 8.18 1.29
N ILE A 101 8.92 8.16 0.13
CA ILE A 101 10.35 7.88 0.01
C ILE A 101 11.17 8.94 0.76
N VAL A 102 10.91 10.23 0.53
CA VAL A 102 11.61 11.32 1.21
C VAL A 102 11.37 11.28 2.72
N PHE A 103 10.15 11.00 3.16
CA PHE A 103 9.78 10.91 4.57
C PHE A 103 10.45 9.72 5.26
N ILE A 104 10.42 8.53 4.66
CA ILE A 104 11.06 7.33 5.22
C ILE A 104 12.58 7.51 5.26
N LEU A 105 13.20 7.94 4.17
CA LEU A 105 14.66 8.13 4.13
C LEU A 105 15.12 9.20 5.12
N ARG A 106 14.33 10.26 5.34
CA ARG A 106 14.68 11.32 6.29
C ARG A 106 14.30 11.04 7.73
N GLU A 107 13.08 10.59 8.02
CA GLU A 107 12.56 10.40 9.39
C GLU A 107 13.01 9.07 9.97
N VAL A 108 12.94 8.00 9.19
CA VAL A 108 13.28 6.65 9.65
C VAL A 108 14.77 6.42 9.50
N PHE A 109 15.34 6.68 8.32
CA PHE A 109 16.75 6.34 8.06
C PHE A 109 17.72 7.51 8.30
N SER A 110 17.23 8.72 8.59
CA SER A 110 18.06 9.89 8.90
C SER A 110 19.07 10.28 7.80
N TYR A 111 18.75 10.03 6.53
CA TYR A 111 19.59 10.45 5.39
C TYR A 111 19.59 11.97 5.23
N GLU A 112 20.68 12.54 4.72
CA GLU A 112 20.76 13.97 4.42
C GLU A 112 20.02 14.33 3.14
N TYR A 113 19.53 15.57 3.02
CA TYR A 113 18.68 15.98 1.90
C TYR A 113 19.40 15.92 0.55
N GLU A 114 20.72 16.08 0.55
CA GLU A 114 21.60 15.95 -0.61
C GLU A 114 21.67 14.50 -1.10
N GLU A 115 21.71 13.53 -0.17
CA GLU A 115 21.64 12.11 -0.51
C GLU A 115 20.26 11.78 -1.06
N ILE A 116 19.19 12.23 -0.39
CA ILE A 116 17.81 12.01 -0.82
C ILE A 116 17.53 12.64 -2.19
N ALA A 117 18.09 13.83 -2.46
CA ALA A 117 17.99 14.53 -3.73
C ALA A 117 18.51 13.70 -4.90
N SER A 118 19.67 13.06 -4.72
CA SER A 118 20.25 12.15 -5.72
C SER A 118 19.40 10.89 -5.95
N ILE A 119 18.65 10.46 -4.91
CA ILE A 119 17.79 9.26 -4.94
C ILE A 119 16.48 9.52 -5.69
N VAL A 120 15.85 10.67 -5.46
CA VAL A 120 14.51 10.98 -5.99
C VAL A 120 14.52 11.89 -7.22
N ASP A 121 15.72 12.14 -7.78
CA ASP A 121 15.98 13.04 -8.91
C ASP A 121 15.35 14.44 -8.68
N LYS A 122 15.72 15.06 -7.56
CA LYS A 122 15.27 16.41 -7.16
C LYS A 122 16.41 17.19 -6.53
N SER A 123 16.24 18.49 -6.32
CA SER A 123 17.19 19.28 -5.52
C SER A 123 16.98 19.05 -4.02
N SER A 124 18.05 19.18 -3.22
CA SER A 124 17.99 19.01 -1.76
C SER A 124 17.00 19.98 -1.10
N VAL A 125 16.88 21.19 -1.65
CA VAL A 125 15.87 22.18 -1.26
C VAL A 125 14.45 21.66 -1.48
N ASN A 126 14.21 20.98 -2.61
CA ASN A 126 12.90 20.40 -2.92
C ASN A 126 12.62 19.20 -2.00
N CYS A 127 13.61 18.34 -1.74
CA CYS A 127 13.49 17.24 -0.76
C CYS A 127 13.16 17.76 0.65
N ARG A 128 13.77 18.85 1.10
CA ARG A 128 13.44 19.49 2.39
C ARG A 128 11.99 19.99 2.42
N LYS A 129 11.51 20.61 1.35
CA LYS A 129 10.10 21.04 1.24
C LYS A 129 9.14 19.86 1.24
N ILE A 130 9.45 18.81 0.47
CA ILE A 130 8.66 17.56 0.40
C ILE A 130 8.60 16.91 1.78
N PHE A 131 9.73 16.81 2.48
CA PHE A 131 9.78 16.27 3.83
C PHE A 131 8.92 17.06 4.82
N GLN A 132 9.01 18.39 4.82
CA GLN A 132 8.18 19.22 5.70
C GLN A 132 6.70 19.06 5.40
N ARG A 133 6.32 18.95 4.11
CA ARG A 133 4.94 18.69 3.69
C ARG A 133 4.46 17.32 4.14
N ALA A 134 5.24 16.28 3.90
CA ALA A 134 4.94 14.91 4.32
C ALA A 134 4.81 14.80 5.85
N ARG A 135 5.74 15.41 6.61
CA ARG A 135 5.69 15.43 8.08
C ARG A 135 4.47 16.19 8.61
N LYS A 136 4.10 17.30 7.98
CA LYS A 136 2.85 18.01 8.29
C LYS A 136 1.64 17.13 8.03
N SER A 137 1.59 16.43 6.89
CA SER A 137 0.51 15.48 6.56
C SER A 137 0.43 14.27 7.49
N MET A 138 1.55 13.85 8.10
CA MET A 138 1.59 12.78 9.11
C MET A 138 1.15 13.24 10.51
N LEU A 139 1.30 14.53 10.83
CA LEU A 139 0.97 15.13 12.14
C LEU A 139 -0.44 15.73 12.18
N GLU A 140 -0.96 16.16 11.03
CA GLU A 140 -2.37 16.50 10.89
C GLU A 140 -3.18 15.20 11.02
N LYS A 141 -4.22 15.21 11.87
CA LYS A 141 -5.22 14.12 11.90
C LYS A 141 -5.56 13.76 10.45
N PRO A 142 -5.68 12.45 10.13
CA PRO A 142 -5.82 11.96 8.76
C PRO A 142 -6.76 12.91 8.07
N LYS A 143 -6.30 13.54 6.97
CA LYS A 143 -7.05 14.52 6.20
C LYS A 143 -8.45 13.96 6.16
N GLN A 144 -9.36 14.51 6.97
CA GLN A 144 -10.62 13.85 7.27
C GLN A 144 -11.16 13.51 5.90
N LEU A 145 -11.40 12.23 5.61
CA LEU A 145 -12.10 11.87 4.39
C LEU A 145 -13.28 12.83 4.38
N LYS A 146 -13.30 13.78 3.45
CA LYS A 146 -14.29 14.86 3.48
C LYS A 146 -15.70 14.25 3.47
N LEU A 147 -15.79 13.04 2.92
CA LEU A 147 -16.92 12.14 2.94
C LEU A 147 -16.94 11.31 4.23
N SER A 148 -18.11 11.22 4.85
CA SER A 148 -18.34 10.26 5.92
C SER A 148 -18.37 8.83 5.37
N THR A 149 -18.18 7.84 6.24
CA THR A 149 -18.26 6.40 5.90
C THR A 149 -19.61 6.06 5.26
N GLU A 150 -20.70 6.65 5.74
CA GLU A 150 -22.05 6.45 5.22
C GLU A 150 -22.17 6.98 3.79
N LYS A 151 -21.61 8.16 3.50
CA LYS A 151 -21.56 8.68 2.13
C LYS A 151 -20.74 7.76 1.23
N MET A 152 -19.54 7.34 1.65
CA MET A 152 -18.72 6.42 0.85
C MET A 152 -19.46 5.12 0.52
N ALA A 153 -20.13 4.52 1.51
CA ALA A 153 -20.95 3.34 1.32
C ALA A 153 -22.07 3.59 0.29
N SER A 154 -22.79 4.71 0.39
CA SER A 154 -23.85 5.07 -0.57
C SER A 154 -23.34 5.20 -2.01
N TYR A 155 -22.16 5.78 -2.24
CA TYR A 155 -21.57 5.87 -3.58
C TYR A 155 -21.18 4.48 -4.14
N ILE A 156 -20.67 3.60 -3.28
CA ILE A 156 -20.29 2.24 -3.67
C ILE A 156 -21.54 1.38 -3.92
N GLU A 157 -22.58 1.52 -3.11
CA GLU A 157 -23.88 0.88 -3.33
C GLU A 157 -24.49 1.33 -4.65
N LYS A 158 -24.46 2.63 -4.96
CA LYS A 158 -24.91 3.14 -6.25
C LYS A 158 -24.06 2.62 -7.42
N PHE A 159 -22.74 2.55 -7.26
CA PHE A 159 -21.86 1.93 -8.25
C PHE A 159 -22.25 0.47 -8.54
N VAL A 160 -22.48 -0.33 -7.49
CA VAL A 160 -22.85 -1.74 -7.61
C VAL A 160 -24.26 -1.91 -8.19
N SER A 161 -25.23 -1.13 -7.73
CA SER A 161 -26.61 -1.22 -8.19
C SER A 161 -26.75 -0.78 -9.64
N SER A 162 -26.07 0.30 -10.06
CA SER A 162 -26.00 0.72 -11.45
C SER A 162 -25.42 -0.39 -12.34
N LEU A 163 -24.38 -1.07 -11.87
CA LEU A 163 -23.80 -2.21 -12.58
C LEU A 163 -24.77 -3.40 -12.69
N GLN A 164 -25.48 -3.74 -11.61
CA GLN A 164 -26.47 -4.83 -11.60
C GLN A 164 -27.70 -4.54 -12.48
N CYS A 165 -28.12 -3.27 -12.55
CA CYS A 165 -29.31 -2.84 -13.28
C CYS A 165 -29.07 -2.46 -14.75
N GLY A 166 -27.83 -2.49 -15.25
CA GLY A 166 -27.56 -2.04 -16.63
C GLY A 166 -27.43 -0.52 -16.79
N ASP A 167 -27.38 0.24 -15.69
CA ASP A 167 -27.41 1.69 -15.69
C ASP A 167 -26.00 2.29 -15.79
N ALA A 168 -25.52 2.46 -17.02
CA ALA A 168 -24.22 3.05 -17.28
C ALA A 168 -24.12 4.52 -16.85
N GLU A 169 -25.22 5.27 -16.91
CA GLU A 169 -25.24 6.69 -16.58
C GLU A 169 -25.08 6.89 -15.06
N GLY A 170 -25.84 6.17 -14.25
CA GLY A 170 -25.70 6.22 -12.79
C GLY A 170 -24.32 5.75 -12.30
N MET A 171 -23.67 4.83 -13.02
CA MET A 171 -22.28 4.44 -12.73
C MET A 171 -21.28 5.56 -13.06
N LEU A 172 -21.48 6.30 -14.15
CA LEU A 172 -20.64 7.46 -14.52
C LEU A 172 -20.82 8.62 -13.54
N GLU A 173 -22.01 8.80 -12.96
CA GLU A 173 -22.27 9.85 -11.98
C GLU A 173 -21.39 9.73 -10.72
N VAL A 174 -21.16 8.51 -10.24
CA VAL A 174 -20.36 8.23 -9.04
C VAL A 174 -18.85 8.17 -9.29
N LEU A 175 -18.43 8.03 -10.55
CA LEU A 175 -17.04 8.02 -10.96
C LEU A 175 -16.53 9.42 -11.30
N LYS A 176 -15.29 9.72 -10.94
CA LYS A 176 -14.57 10.88 -11.49
C LYS A 176 -14.25 10.63 -12.96
N THR A 177 -14.33 11.64 -13.82
CA THR A 177 -14.12 11.47 -15.28
C THR A 177 -12.78 10.85 -15.63
N ASP A 178 -11.73 11.20 -14.88
CA ASP A 178 -10.35 10.70 -14.97
C ASP A 178 -10.06 9.53 -14.01
N ALA A 179 -11.09 8.84 -13.52
CA ALA A 179 -10.93 7.73 -12.57
C ALA A 179 -10.00 6.65 -13.13
N ILE A 180 -9.29 5.98 -12.22
CA ILE A 180 -8.30 4.96 -12.55
C ILE A 180 -8.65 3.63 -11.87
N LEU A 181 -8.78 2.57 -12.66
CA LEU A 181 -8.88 1.20 -12.15
C LEU A 181 -7.51 0.53 -12.25
N LYS A 182 -7.06 -0.06 -11.15
CA LYS A 182 -5.89 -0.95 -11.10
C LYS A 182 -6.34 -2.35 -10.70
N ALA A 183 -5.86 -3.38 -11.40
CA ALA A 183 -6.17 -4.77 -11.10
C ALA A 183 -4.90 -5.54 -10.73
N ASP A 184 -5.01 -6.45 -9.75
CA ASP A 184 -3.95 -7.40 -9.40
C ASP A 184 -4.48 -8.82 -9.52
N GLY A 185 -4.13 -9.48 -10.63
CA GLY A 185 -4.37 -10.91 -10.84
C GLY A 185 -3.16 -11.80 -10.51
N GLY A 186 -2.04 -11.23 -10.05
CA GLY A 186 -0.81 -11.98 -9.71
C GLY A 186 -0.17 -12.76 -10.87
N GLY A 187 -0.49 -12.44 -12.12
CA GLY A 187 -0.09 -13.23 -13.30
C GLY A 187 -0.77 -14.60 -13.41
N LYS A 188 -1.74 -14.90 -12.52
CA LYS A 188 -2.46 -16.18 -12.44
C LYS A 188 -3.88 -16.12 -12.99
N VAL A 189 -4.42 -14.91 -13.09
CA VAL A 189 -5.75 -14.64 -13.63
C VAL A 189 -5.64 -13.52 -14.67
N THR A 190 -6.30 -13.69 -15.81
CA THR A 190 -6.41 -12.66 -16.85
C THR A 190 -7.05 -11.41 -16.25
N THR A 191 -6.24 -10.36 -16.11
CA THR A 191 -6.65 -9.07 -15.56
C THR A 191 -6.01 -7.95 -16.40
N ALA A 192 -6.47 -6.72 -16.24
CA ALA A 192 -5.83 -5.58 -16.89
C ALA A 192 -4.41 -5.42 -16.34
N ILE A 193 -3.40 -5.78 -17.14
CA ILE A 193 -1.97 -5.66 -16.78
C ILE A 193 -1.58 -4.19 -16.60
N ASN A 194 -2.20 -3.31 -17.40
CA ASN A 194 -2.02 -1.87 -17.31
C ASN A 194 -3.23 -1.21 -16.63
N PRO A 195 -3.03 -0.11 -15.88
CA PRO A 195 -4.14 0.66 -15.35
C PRO A 195 -5.13 1.08 -16.43
N ILE A 196 -6.42 1.03 -16.12
CA ILE A 196 -7.48 1.53 -16.99
C ILE A 196 -7.82 2.95 -16.55
N TYR A 197 -7.67 3.88 -17.48
CA TYR A 197 -7.96 5.29 -17.29
C TYR A 197 -9.34 5.63 -17.84
N SER A 198 -10.01 6.56 -17.16
CA SER A 198 -11.32 7.13 -17.47
C SER A 198 -12.53 6.31 -17.00
N ALA A 199 -13.55 7.03 -16.54
CA ALA A 199 -14.81 6.47 -16.09
C ALA A 199 -15.45 5.59 -17.17
N ASP A 200 -15.51 6.05 -18.43
CA ASP A 200 -16.08 5.30 -19.55
C ASP A 200 -15.45 3.92 -19.77
N ARG A 201 -14.13 3.82 -19.69
CA ARG A 201 -13.43 2.54 -19.92
C ARG A 201 -13.66 1.59 -18.74
N ILE A 202 -13.69 2.14 -17.52
CA ILE A 202 -13.99 1.41 -16.30
C ILE A 202 -15.42 0.85 -16.36
N THR A 203 -16.41 1.70 -16.67
CA THR A 203 -17.81 1.32 -16.84
C THR A 203 -17.96 0.18 -17.84
N ARG A 204 -17.39 0.32 -19.06
CA ARG A 204 -17.44 -0.74 -20.08
C ARG A 204 -16.82 -2.05 -19.61
N LEU A 205 -15.71 -2.01 -18.88
CA LEU A 205 -15.09 -3.22 -18.35
C LEU A 205 -16.02 -3.95 -17.39
N PHE A 206 -16.56 -3.25 -16.38
CA PHE A 206 -17.41 -3.88 -15.37
C PHE A 206 -18.68 -4.47 -15.99
N PHE A 207 -19.34 -3.75 -16.91
CA PHE A 207 -20.47 -4.32 -17.66
C PHE A 207 -20.07 -5.56 -18.47
N GLY A 208 -18.90 -5.54 -19.12
CA GLY A 208 -18.37 -6.70 -19.83
C GLY A 208 -18.06 -7.89 -18.91
N ILE A 209 -17.65 -7.66 -17.66
CA ILE A 209 -17.45 -8.70 -16.64
C ILE A 209 -18.80 -9.29 -16.22
N VAL A 210 -19.78 -8.45 -15.88
CA VAL A 210 -21.12 -8.90 -15.45
C VAL A 210 -21.88 -9.64 -16.54
N GLN A 211 -21.77 -9.20 -17.80
CA GLN A 211 -22.38 -9.92 -18.94
C GLN A 211 -21.80 -11.32 -19.16
N ARG A 212 -20.57 -11.58 -18.70
CA ARG A 212 -19.89 -12.88 -18.82
C ARG A 212 -20.06 -13.76 -17.59
N LEU A 213 -20.60 -13.23 -16.50
CA LEU A 213 -20.87 -13.98 -15.27
C LEU A 213 -22.14 -14.82 -15.46
N THR A 214 -21.96 -16.09 -15.79
CA THR A 214 -23.05 -17.08 -15.90
C THR A 214 -23.28 -17.87 -14.62
N GLU A 215 -22.36 -17.77 -13.67
CA GLU A 215 -22.35 -18.51 -12.41
C GLU A 215 -23.10 -17.73 -11.32
N GLU A 216 -23.57 -18.44 -10.29
CA GLU A 216 -24.18 -17.80 -9.13
C GLU A 216 -23.11 -16.99 -8.39
N TYR A 217 -23.41 -15.70 -8.20
CA TYR A 217 -22.52 -14.78 -7.51
C TYR A 217 -23.27 -13.98 -6.45
N ASN A 218 -22.56 -13.67 -5.37
CA ASN A 218 -23.01 -12.80 -4.28
C ASN A 218 -22.11 -11.59 -4.17
N VAL A 219 -22.69 -10.46 -3.78
CA VAL A 219 -21.98 -9.19 -3.59
C VAL A 219 -22.19 -8.74 -2.16
N ASP A 220 -21.11 -8.69 -1.38
CA ASP A 220 -21.12 -8.27 0.01
C ASP A 220 -20.41 -6.93 0.20
N PHE A 221 -21.05 -6.02 0.92
CA PHE A 221 -20.42 -4.76 1.36
C PHE A 221 -19.71 -4.98 2.69
N LYS A 222 -18.39 -4.78 2.72
CA LYS A 222 -17.54 -5.00 3.89
C LYS A 222 -16.49 -3.89 4.02
N MET A 223 -15.92 -3.76 5.22
CA MET A 223 -14.78 -2.87 5.40
C MET A 223 -13.52 -3.52 4.82
N VAL A 224 -12.90 -2.87 3.83
CA VAL A 224 -11.65 -3.26 3.20
C VAL A 224 -10.61 -2.18 3.49
N ASN A 225 -9.54 -2.53 4.21
CA ASN A 225 -8.52 -1.58 4.67
C ASN A 225 -9.09 -0.38 5.45
N GLY A 226 -10.18 -0.58 6.21
CA GLY A 226 -10.78 0.47 7.03
C GLY A 226 -11.72 1.44 6.29
N ILE A 227 -12.03 1.17 5.02
CA ILE A 227 -13.00 1.93 4.20
C ILE A 227 -14.04 0.95 3.65
N PRO A 228 -15.30 1.37 3.39
CA PRO A 228 -16.26 0.52 2.70
C PRO A 228 -15.72 0.01 1.36
N GLY A 229 -15.96 -1.27 1.08
CA GLY A 229 -15.53 -1.96 -0.13
C GLY A 229 -16.48 -3.10 -0.47
N VAL A 230 -16.17 -3.83 -1.54
CA VAL A 230 -17.03 -4.87 -2.09
C VAL A 230 -16.27 -6.19 -2.17
N ILE A 231 -16.89 -7.26 -1.71
CA ILE A 231 -16.41 -8.63 -1.89
C ILE A 231 -17.40 -9.34 -2.82
N VAL A 232 -16.89 -9.91 -3.91
CA VAL A 232 -17.68 -10.71 -4.84
C VAL A 232 -17.28 -12.16 -4.68
N THR A 233 -18.27 -12.97 -4.34
CA THR A 233 -18.16 -14.41 -4.15
C THR A 233 -18.85 -15.10 -5.32
N ILE A 234 -18.16 -15.99 -6.02
CA ILE A 234 -18.69 -16.77 -7.14
C ILE A 234 -18.55 -18.24 -6.78
N ASN A 235 -19.62 -19.04 -6.91
CA ASN A 235 -19.64 -20.44 -6.50
C ASN A 235 -19.07 -20.65 -5.07
N ASN A 236 -19.49 -19.80 -4.12
CA ASN A 236 -19.02 -19.80 -2.72
C ASN A 236 -17.51 -19.56 -2.54
N LYS A 237 -16.85 -18.94 -3.52
CA LYS A 237 -15.44 -18.54 -3.45
C LYS A 237 -15.28 -17.04 -3.72
N VAL A 238 -14.67 -16.34 -2.77
CA VAL A 238 -14.22 -14.95 -2.93
C VAL A 238 -13.29 -14.88 -4.12
N THR A 239 -13.75 -14.18 -5.16
CA THR A 239 -13.07 -14.08 -6.45
C THR A 239 -12.62 -12.65 -6.73
N TYR A 240 -13.41 -11.65 -6.32
CA TYR A 240 -13.02 -10.25 -6.43
C TYR A 240 -13.12 -9.56 -5.07
N VAL A 241 -12.13 -8.72 -4.77
CA VAL A 241 -12.24 -7.71 -3.71
C VAL A 241 -11.98 -6.35 -4.33
N LEU A 242 -12.92 -5.44 -4.19
CA LEU A 242 -12.84 -4.06 -4.65
C LEU A 242 -12.67 -3.12 -3.46
N SER A 243 -11.67 -2.24 -3.55
CA SER A 243 -11.53 -1.08 -2.67
C SER A 243 -11.51 0.21 -3.48
N PHE A 244 -11.87 1.31 -2.82
CA PHE A 244 -12.18 2.57 -3.48
C PHE A 244 -11.40 3.72 -2.82
N ALA A 245 -10.92 4.65 -3.64
CA ALA A 245 -10.47 5.95 -3.19
C ALA A 245 -11.42 7.04 -3.70
N PHE A 246 -11.54 8.11 -2.92
CA PHE A 246 -12.46 9.20 -3.20
C PHE A 246 -11.73 10.54 -3.27
N GLU A 247 -12.12 11.35 -4.24
CA GLU A 247 -11.74 12.76 -4.38
C GLU A 247 -12.96 13.56 -4.78
N ASP A 248 -13.14 14.76 -4.21
CA ASP A 248 -14.24 15.67 -4.55
C ASP A 248 -15.63 15.01 -4.60
N GLU A 249 -15.91 14.17 -3.59
CA GLU A 249 -17.16 13.41 -3.47
C GLU A 249 -17.42 12.38 -4.59
N LYS A 250 -16.41 11.97 -5.35
CA LYS A 250 -16.52 10.91 -6.36
C LYS A 250 -15.46 9.84 -6.19
N ILE A 251 -15.72 8.65 -6.76
CA ILE A 251 -14.75 7.57 -6.82
C ILE A 251 -13.65 7.96 -7.82
N SER A 252 -12.44 8.19 -7.32
CA SER A 252 -11.26 8.54 -8.13
C SER A 252 -10.43 7.32 -8.51
N ASN A 253 -10.38 6.31 -7.64
CA ASN A 253 -9.65 5.07 -7.93
C ASN A 253 -10.44 3.85 -7.49
N ILE A 254 -10.33 2.79 -8.28
CA ILE A 254 -10.80 1.45 -7.94
C ILE A 254 -9.60 0.52 -7.95
N TYR A 255 -9.47 -0.28 -6.90
CA TYR A 255 -8.45 -1.33 -6.82
C TYR A 255 -9.15 -2.68 -6.80
N MET A 256 -8.92 -3.48 -7.83
CA MET A 256 -9.54 -4.78 -8.01
C MET A 256 -8.51 -5.89 -7.74
N MET A 257 -8.65 -6.55 -6.60
CA MET A 257 -7.85 -7.72 -6.24
C MET A 257 -8.53 -8.99 -6.76
N VAL A 258 -7.85 -9.72 -7.64
CA VAL A 258 -8.31 -10.98 -8.24
C VAL A 258 -7.28 -12.10 -8.08
N ASN A 259 -6.13 -11.80 -7.46
CA ASN A 259 -5.07 -12.75 -7.23
C ASN A 259 -5.53 -13.82 -6.21
N PRO A 260 -5.71 -15.08 -6.62
CA PRO A 260 -6.29 -16.11 -5.77
C PRO A 260 -5.44 -16.38 -4.53
N GLU A 261 -4.11 -16.24 -4.61
CA GLU A 261 -3.23 -16.46 -3.46
C GLU A 261 -3.40 -15.41 -2.39
N LYS A 262 -3.60 -14.16 -2.82
CA LYS A 262 -3.90 -13.06 -1.90
C LYS A 262 -5.30 -13.23 -1.30
N LEU A 263 -6.23 -13.87 -2.00
CA LEU A 263 -7.60 -14.09 -1.53
C LEU A 263 -7.82 -15.38 -0.73
N MET A 264 -6.82 -16.28 -0.65
CA MET A 264 -6.98 -17.59 0.04
C MET A 264 -7.46 -17.45 1.49
N HIS A 265 -6.93 -16.48 2.23
CA HIS A 265 -7.26 -16.28 3.64
C HIS A 265 -8.72 -15.84 3.88
N LEU A 266 -9.41 -15.33 2.84
CA LEU A 266 -10.83 -14.97 2.90
C LEU A 266 -11.75 -16.14 2.55
N ASN A 267 -11.20 -17.21 1.97
CA ASN A 267 -11.92 -18.40 1.54
C ASN A 267 -11.84 -19.55 2.56
N VAL A 268 -11.25 -19.31 3.73
CA VAL A 268 -11.17 -20.31 4.80
C VAL A 268 -12.55 -20.38 5.44
N LYS A 269 -13.28 -21.48 5.19
CA LYS A 269 -14.49 -21.79 5.96
C LYS A 269 -14.10 -21.91 7.44
N ILE A 270 -14.75 -21.11 8.29
CA ILE A 270 -14.81 -21.36 9.74
C ILE A 270 -15.66 -22.61 9.97
#